data_AF-A0A315ELB4-F1
#
_entry.id   AF-A0A315ELB4-F1
#
_cell.length_a   1.000
_cell.length_b   1.000
_cell.length_c   1.000
_cell.angle_alpha   90.00
_cell.angle_beta   90.00
_cell.angle_gamma   90.00
#
_symmetry.space_group_name_H-M   'P 1'
#
loop_
_entity.id
_entity.type
_entity.pdbx_description
1 polymer ?
#
loop_
_entity_poly.entity_id
_entity_poly.type
_entity_poly.pdbx_seq_one_letter_code
_entity_poly.pdbx_strand_id
1 'polypeptide(L)'
;MNELTPSHSEVLDQEAALLAAPESALRLAEILSLEFEALKTRDLVAFEAFQVEKTLLLEGLAVTAQWAASQNPLPVVWQQIQDSLQQCKQDHLRNIQLLQRQLQAVKGALQALQGESAPTVDLYNRMGQLARRQGAWGYQLA
;
A
#
# COMPACT_ATOMS: atom_id res chain seq x y z
N MET A 1 -20.83 18.46 28.46
CA MET A 1 -19.71 17.66 27.92
C MET A 1 -20.21 16.24 27.81
N ASN A 2 -20.62 15.80 26.62
CA ASN A 2 -20.99 14.40 26.39
C ASN A 2 -19.69 13.64 26.10
N GLU A 3 -19.27 12.78 27.02
CA GLU A 3 -18.27 11.77 26.73
C GLU A 3 -18.91 10.74 25.78
N LEU A 4 -18.52 10.82 24.51
CA LEU A 4 -18.83 9.81 23.50
C LEU A 4 -18.00 8.57 23.83
N THR A 5 -18.50 7.75 24.75
CA THR A 5 -17.99 6.39 24.92
C THR A 5 -18.29 5.63 23.62
N PRO A 6 -17.30 4.94 23.02
CA PRO A 6 -17.56 4.12 21.84
C PRO A 6 -18.61 3.07 22.19
N SER A 7 -19.53 2.83 21.26
CA SER A 7 -20.59 1.85 21.48
C SER A 7 -19.99 0.44 21.57
N HIS A 8 -20.59 -0.43 22.38
CA HIS A 8 -20.08 -1.80 22.60
C HIS A 8 -19.95 -2.61 21.29
N SER A 9 -20.76 -2.31 20.26
CA SER A 9 -20.64 -2.91 18.93
C SER A 9 -19.36 -2.49 18.19
N GLU A 10 -18.99 -1.21 18.25
CA GLU A 10 -17.79 -0.69 17.57
C GLU A 10 -16.50 -1.28 18.15
N VAL A 11 -16.49 -1.54 19.46
CA VAL A 11 -15.35 -2.17 20.14
C VAL A 11 -15.19 -3.63 19.70
N LEU A 12 -16.29 -4.38 19.60
CA LEU A 12 -16.26 -5.76 19.12
C LEU A 12 -15.75 -5.87 17.68
N ASP A 13 -16.16 -4.93 16.82
CA ASP A 13 -15.70 -4.87 15.42
C ASP A 13 -14.19 -4.56 15.33
N GLN A 14 -13.67 -3.71 16.23
CA GLN A 14 -12.23 -3.38 16.30
C GLN A 14 -11.38 -4.52 16.84
N GLU A 15 -11.86 -5.24 17.85
CA GLU A 15 -11.19 -6.44 18.36
C GLU A 15 -11.14 -7.55 17.30
N ALA A 16 -12.24 -7.76 16.56
CA ALA A 16 -12.26 -8.70 15.43
C ALA A 16 -11.26 -8.29 14.33
N ALA A 17 -11.21 -7.00 13.99
CA ALA A 17 -10.25 -6.46 13.02
C ALA A 17 -8.80 -6.65 13.48
N LEU A 18 -8.51 -6.43 14.77
CA LEU A 18 -7.20 -6.68 15.35
C LEU A 18 -6.79 -8.16 15.21
N LEU A 19 -7.70 -9.09 15.48
CA LEU A 19 -7.44 -10.53 15.35
C LEU A 19 -7.21 -10.96 13.90
N ALA A 20 -7.84 -10.29 12.93
CA ALA A 20 -7.65 -10.54 11.50
C ALA A 20 -6.41 -9.83 10.89
N ALA A 21 -5.80 -8.90 11.62
CA ALA A 21 -4.68 -8.10 11.11
C ALA A 21 -3.44 -8.94 10.69
N PRO A 22 -3.05 -10.02 11.39
CA PRO A 22 -1.94 -10.87 10.95
C PRO A 22 -2.20 -11.52 9.58
N GLU A 23 -3.41 -12.05 9.37
CA GLU A 23 -3.80 -12.63 8.08
C GLU A 23 -3.83 -11.58 6.97
N SER A 24 -4.33 -10.38 7.29
CA SER A 24 -4.33 -9.25 6.36
C SER A 24 -2.92 -8.81 5.97
N ALA A 25 -1.98 -8.78 6.92
CA ALA A 25 -0.58 -8.46 6.67
C ALA A 25 0.12 -9.54 5.81
N LEU A 26 -0.17 -10.82 6.07
CA LEU A 26 0.33 -11.93 5.24
C LEU A 26 -0.20 -11.82 3.81
N ARG A 27 -1.50 -11.57 3.65
CA ARG A 27 -2.11 -11.43 2.32
C ARG A 27 -1.53 -10.24 1.55
N LEU A 28 -1.26 -9.13 2.24
CA LEU A 28 -0.59 -7.98 1.65
C LEU A 28 0.82 -8.35 1.15
N ALA A 29 1.59 -9.11 1.93
CA ALA A 29 2.92 -9.57 1.53
C ALA A 29 2.87 -10.45 0.27
N GLU A 30 1.91 -11.39 0.21
CA GLU A 30 1.68 -12.22 -0.98
C GLU A 30 1.37 -11.39 -2.22
N ILE A 31 0.44 -10.43 -2.10
CA ILE A 31 0.08 -9.54 -3.20
C ILE A 31 1.31 -8.77 -3.70
N LEU A 32 2.12 -8.23 -2.80
CA LEU A 32 3.33 -7.49 -3.18
C LEU A 32 4.37 -8.39 -3.88
N SER A 33 4.44 -9.67 -3.53
CA SER A 33 5.25 -10.65 -4.24
C SER A 33 4.70 -10.95 -5.64
N LEU A 34 3.39 -11.18 -5.77
CA LEU A 34 2.72 -11.43 -7.04
C LEU A 34 2.81 -10.22 -7.99
N GLU A 35 2.64 -9.02 -7.46
CA GLU A 35 2.84 -7.77 -8.20
C GLU A 35 4.27 -7.67 -8.74
N PHE A 36 5.28 -8.05 -7.95
CA PHE A 36 6.67 -8.01 -8.39
C PHE A 36 6.91 -8.96 -9.57
N GLU A 37 6.37 -10.18 -9.50
CA GLU A 37 6.49 -11.15 -10.58
C GLU A 37 5.74 -10.70 -11.84
N ALA A 38 4.52 -10.15 -11.70
CA ALA A 38 3.77 -9.55 -12.81
C ALA A 38 4.54 -8.38 -13.45
N LEU A 39 5.17 -7.50 -12.65
CA LEU A 39 6.02 -6.43 -13.16
C LEU A 39 7.24 -6.99 -13.91
N LYS A 40 7.90 -8.04 -13.41
CA LYS A 40 9.04 -8.66 -14.10
C LYS A 40 8.67 -9.19 -15.49
N THR A 41 7.50 -9.79 -15.63
CA THR A 41 7.01 -10.34 -16.90
C THR A 41 6.29 -9.31 -17.77
N ARG A 42 6.13 -8.07 -17.28
CA ARG A 42 5.36 -6.98 -17.91
C ARG A 42 3.88 -7.30 -18.09
N ASP A 43 3.34 -8.18 -17.25
CA ASP A 43 1.91 -8.47 -17.20
C ASP A 43 1.18 -7.40 -16.37
N LEU A 44 0.85 -6.29 -17.03
CA LEU A 44 0.17 -5.17 -16.38
C LEU A 44 -1.28 -5.49 -16.01
N VAL A 45 -1.92 -6.44 -16.70
CA VAL A 45 -3.28 -6.87 -16.38
C VAL A 45 -3.29 -7.62 -15.06
N ALA A 46 -2.35 -8.54 -14.86
CA ALA A 46 -2.18 -9.22 -13.58
C ALA A 46 -1.81 -8.24 -12.46
N PHE A 47 -0.92 -7.28 -12.71
CA PHE A 47 -0.58 -6.23 -11.73
C PHE A 47 -1.80 -5.38 -11.33
N GLU A 48 -2.63 -4.97 -12.30
CA GLU A 48 -3.83 -4.16 -12.06
C GLU A 48 -4.90 -4.93 -11.28
N ALA A 49 -5.05 -6.24 -11.54
CA ALA A 49 -6.02 -7.09 -10.85
C ALA A 49 -5.84 -7.10 -9.33
N PHE A 50 -4.61 -6.90 -8.83
CA PHE A 50 -4.32 -6.88 -7.39
C PHE A 50 -4.53 -5.52 -6.72
N GLN A 51 -4.72 -4.42 -7.46
CA GLN A 51 -4.73 -3.07 -6.86
C GLN A 51 -5.95 -2.84 -5.95
N VAL A 52 -7.10 -3.42 -6.29
CA VAL A 52 -8.34 -3.28 -5.50
C VAL A 52 -8.16 -3.98 -4.15
N GLU A 53 -7.74 -5.24 -4.17
CA GLU A 53 -7.54 -6.04 -2.96
C GLU A 53 -6.47 -5.42 -2.05
N LYS A 54 -5.32 -5.01 -2.60
CA LYS A 54 -4.27 -4.32 -1.85
C LYS A 54 -4.78 -3.06 -1.15
N THR A 55 -5.59 -2.26 -1.84
CA THR A 55 -6.16 -1.02 -1.29
C THR A 55 -7.07 -1.32 -0.11
N LEU A 56 -7.96 -2.30 -0.24
CA LEU A 56 -8.87 -2.70 0.84
C LEU A 56 -8.13 -3.23 2.07
N LEU A 57 -7.09 -4.04 1.87
CA LEU A 57 -6.25 -4.54 2.97
C LEU A 57 -5.52 -3.40 3.70
N LEU A 58 -4.94 -2.45 2.94
CA LEU A 58 -4.26 -1.29 3.52
C LEU A 58 -5.22 -0.39 4.30
N GLU A 59 -6.43 -0.16 3.78
CA GLU A 59 -7.46 0.62 4.48
C GLU A 59 -7.91 -0.07 5.78
N GLY A 60 -8.13 -1.39 5.76
CA GLY A 60 -8.47 -2.15 6.96
C GLY A 60 -7.36 -2.15 8.02
N LEU A 61 -6.11 -2.39 7.59
CA LEU A 61 -4.93 -2.34 8.46
C LEU A 61 -4.72 -0.95 9.05
N ALA A 62 -4.98 0.10 8.27
CA ALA A 62 -4.89 1.48 8.72
C ALA A 62 -5.89 1.84 9.83
N VAL A 63 -7.16 1.45 9.66
CA VAL A 63 -8.19 1.65 10.70
C VAL A 63 -7.79 0.90 11.97
N THR A 64 -7.33 -0.35 11.82
CA THR A 64 -6.85 -1.17 12.93
C THR A 64 -5.64 -0.54 13.63
N ALA A 65 -4.69 0.02 12.87
CA ALA A 65 -3.52 0.71 13.40
C ALA A 65 -3.92 1.92 14.27
N GLN A 66 -4.84 2.74 13.75
CA GLN A 66 -5.31 3.94 14.44
C GLN A 66 -5.98 3.59 15.77
N TRP A 67 -6.78 2.52 15.79
CA TRP A 67 -7.39 2.02 17.00
C TRP A 67 -6.35 1.43 17.95
N ALA A 68 -5.46 0.56 17.48
CA ALA A 68 -4.43 -0.08 18.30
C ALA A 68 -3.54 0.97 18.99
N ALA A 69 -3.15 2.03 18.27
CA ALA A 69 -2.37 3.15 18.81
C ALA A 69 -3.11 3.96 19.89
N SER A 70 -4.44 3.90 19.94
CA SER A 70 -5.23 4.54 21.01
C SER A 70 -5.31 3.71 22.29
N GLN A 71 -4.92 2.43 22.23
CA GLN A 71 -4.91 1.54 23.40
C GLN A 71 -3.62 1.72 24.21
N ASN A 72 -3.73 1.67 25.53
CA ASN A 72 -2.59 1.70 26.44
C ASN A 72 -2.76 0.61 27.52
N PRO A 73 -1.99 -0.49 27.48
CA PRO A 73 -0.84 -0.74 26.59
C PRO A 73 -1.25 -1.06 25.13
N LEU A 74 -0.30 -0.90 24.21
CA LEU A 74 -0.46 -1.28 22.80
C LEU A 74 -0.77 -2.79 22.70
N PRO A 75 -1.75 -3.25 21.90
CA PRO A 75 -2.13 -4.66 21.86
C PRO A 75 -0.99 -5.53 21.33
N VAL A 76 -0.75 -6.67 21.99
CA VAL A 76 0.36 -7.58 21.65
C VAL A 76 0.26 -8.10 20.21
N VAL A 77 -0.95 -8.41 19.75
CA VAL A 77 -1.19 -8.86 18.36
C VAL A 77 -0.73 -7.81 17.35
N TRP A 78 -0.97 -6.53 17.63
CA TRP A 78 -0.51 -5.44 16.76
C TRP A 78 1.02 -5.30 16.79
N GLN A 79 1.63 -5.42 17.97
CA GLN A 79 3.09 -5.39 18.10
C GLN A 79 3.77 -6.50 17.27
N GLN A 80 3.19 -7.71 17.28
CA GLN A 80 3.76 -8.87 16.60
C GLN A 80 3.80 -8.77 15.07
N ILE A 81 2.96 -7.92 14.47
CA ILE A 81 2.88 -7.78 13.01
C ILE A 81 3.66 -6.58 12.46
N GLN A 82 4.27 -5.74 13.32
CA GLN A 82 4.98 -4.54 12.88
C GLN A 82 6.11 -4.84 11.91
N ASP A 83 6.90 -5.89 12.19
CA ASP A 83 8.00 -6.31 11.31
C ASP A 83 7.49 -6.76 9.93
N SER A 84 6.37 -7.50 9.89
CA SER A 84 5.74 -7.92 8.64
C SER A 84 5.24 -6.73 7.83
N LEU A 85 4.64 -5.74 8.47
CA LEU A 85 4.18 -4.50 7.81
C LEU A 85 5.37 -3.66 7.31
N GLN A 86 6.46 -3.60 8.08
CA GLN A 86 7.69 -2.95 7.64
C GLN A 86 8.28 -3.66 6.42
N GLN A 87 8.26 -4.99 6.38
CA GLN A 87 8.69 -5.76 5.22
C GLN A 87 7.79 -5.50 4.00
N CYS A 88 6.47 -5.46 4.17
CA CYS A 88 5.54 -5.08 3.11
C CYS A 88 5.86 -3.69 2.52
N LYS A 89 6.22 -2.72 3.36
CA LYS A 89 6.67 -1.41 2.87
C LYS A 89 7.92 -1.52 1.99
N GLN A 90 8.90 -2.33 2.37
CA GLN A 90 10.11 -2.52 1.57
C GLN A 90 9.81 -3.20 0.23
N ASP A 91 8.97 -4.24 0.23
CA ASP A 91 8.56 -4.93 -0.98
C ASP A 91 7.77 -4.02 -1.93
N HIS A 92 6.90 -3.16 -1.38
CA HIS A 92 6.20 -2.14 -2.17
C HIS A 92 7.15 -1.12 -2.80
N LEU A 93 8.15 -0.63 -2.05
CA LEU A 93 9.16 0.28 -2.58
C LEU A 93 9.99 -0.36 -3.71
N ARG A 94 10.35 -1.64 -3.57
CA ARG A 94 11.00 -2.42 -4.63
C ARG A 94 10.14 -2.46 -5.90
N ASN A 95 8.83 -2.71 -5.76
CA ASN A 95 7.90 -2.76 -6.89
C ASN A 95 7.82 -1.40 -7.60
N ILE A 96 7.73 -0.29 -6.85
CA ILE A 96 7.75 1.07 -7.40
C ILE A 96 9.03 1.32 -8.20
N GLN A 97 10.20 0.97 -7.65
CA GLN A 97 11.49 1.17 -8.32
C GLN A 97 11.56 0.40 -9.66
N LEU A 98 11.07 -0.85 -9.68
CA LEU A 98 11.02 -1.65 -10.91
C LEU A 98 10.13 -0.99 -11.97
N LEU A 99 8.92 -0.59 -11.59
CA LEU A 99 7.96 0.06 -12.50
C LEU A 99 8.53 1.38 -13.04
N GLN A 100 9.16 2.20 -12.19
CA GLN A 100 9.81 3.44 -12.61
C GLN A 100 10.92 3.19 -13.63
N ARG A 101 11.78 2.19 -13.41
CA ARG A 101 12.84 1.84 -14.37
C ARG A 101 12.28 1.39 -15.71
N GLN A 102 11.22 0.59 -15.70
CA GLN A 102 10.55 0.15 -16.94
C GLN A 102 9.96 1.34 -17.71
N LEU A 103 9.32 2.26 -17.01
CA LEU A 103 8.79 3.48 -17.62
C LEU A 103 9.90 4.34 -18.24
N GLN A 104 11.02 4.53 -17.55
CA GLN A 104 12.15 5.30 -18.09
C GLN A 104 12.68 4.66 -19.37
N ALA A 105 12.78 3.33 -19.43
CA ALA A 105 13.18 2.63 -20.64
C ALA A 105 12.20 2.84 -21.80
N VAL A 106 10.88 2.79 -21.55
CA VAL A 106 9.86 3.07 -22.57
C VAL A 106 9.93 4.51 -23.07
N LYS A 107 10.08 5.49 -22.16
CA LYS A 107 10.23 6.90 -22.53
C LYS A 107 11.49 7.12 -23.38
N GLY A 108 12.62 6.55 -22.98
CA GLY A 108 13.87 6.65 -23.75
C GLY A 108 13.74 6.02 -25.14
N ALA A 109 13.08 4.87 -25.26
CA ALA A 109 12.81 4.25 -26.55
C ALA A 109 11.91 5.12 -27.44
N LEU A 110 10.85 5.71 -26.89
CA LEU A 110 9.97 6.62 -27.63
C LEU A 110 10.70 7.89 -28.08
N GLN A 111 11.55 8.48 -27.23
CA GLN A 111 12.38 9.63 -27.60
C GLN A 111 13.36 9.30 -28.72
N ALA A 112 14.03 8.14 -28.67
CA ALA A 112 14.92 7.69 -29.72
C ALA A 112 14.19 7.49 -31.06
N LEU A 113 12.94 7.01 -31.02
CA LEU A 113 12.11 6.82 -32.22
C LEU A 113 11.55 8.13 -32.79
N GLN A 114 11.23 9.11 -31.94
CA GLN A 114 10.64 10.39 -32.36
C GLN A 114 11.67 11.41 -32.88
N GLY A 115 12.96 11.23 -32.57
CA GLY A 115 13.95 12.29 -32.75
C GLY A 115 13.66 13.49 -31.84
N GLU A 116 14.50 14.52 -31.88
CA GLU A 116 14.54 15.65 -30.92
C GLU A 116 13.32 16.60 -30.97
N SER A 117 12.16 16.15 -31.44
CA SER A 117 10.98 17.00 -31.66
C SER A 117 9.67 16.27 -31.30
N ALA A 118 9.33 16.24 -30.01
CA ALA A 118 7.93 16.34 -29.56
C ALA A 118 7.84 16.63 -28.04
N PRO A 119 6.96 17.55 -27.60
CA PRO A 119 6.74 17.79 -26.19
C PRO A 119 5.97 16.61 -25.58
N THR A 120 6.53 16.03 -24.53
CA THR A 120 5.98 14.90 -23.78
C THR A 120 4.65 15.28 -23.14
N VAL A 121 3.54 14.89 -23.77
CA VAL A 121 2.20 15.05 -23.18
C VAL A 121 2.11 14.19 -21.91
N ASP A 122 1.84 14.89 -20.82
CA ASP A 122 1.74 14.42 -19.45
C ASP A 122 0.55 13.45 -19.25
N LEU A 123 0.70 12.20 -19.69
CA LEU A 123 -0.26 11.14 -19.39
C LEU A 123 -0.07 10.55 -17.97
N TYR A 124 0.79 11.16 -17.13
CA TYR A 124 1.15 10.60 -15.82
C TYR A 124 0.40 11.19 -14.62
N ASN A 125 -0.39 12.24 -14.83
CA ASN A 125 -1.09 12.90 -13.72
C ASN A 125 -2.15 11.98 -13.05
N ARG A 126 -2.56 10.87 -13.68
CA ARG A 126 -3.47 9.90 -13.04
C ARG A 126 -2.78 8.87 -12.14
N MET A 127 -1.58 8.40 -12.46
CA MET A 127 -0.88 7.41 -11.62
C MET A 127 -0.06 8.07 -10.50
N GLY A 128 0.50 9.27 -10.74
CA GLY A 128 1.29 9.99 -9.75
C GLY A 128 0.48 10.52 -8.56
N GLN A 129 -0.82 10.77 -8.74
CA GLN A 129 -1.68 11.29 -7.66
C GLN A 129 -2.07 10.22 -6.63
N LEU A 130 -2.06 8.94 -6.99
CA LEU A 130 -2.28 7.86 -6.02
C LEU A 130 -1.05 7.64 -5.13
N ALA A 131 0.15 7.71 -5.69
CA ALA A 131 1.41 7.59 -4.93
C ALA A 131 1.61 8.74 -3.93
N ARG A 132 1.19 9.96 -4.27
CA ARG A 132 1.29 11.14 -3.37
C ARG A 132 0.30 11.08 -2.19
N ARG A 133 -0.87 10.44 -2.35
CA ARG A 133 -1.87 10.31 -1.29
C ARG A 133 -1.48 9.31 -0.19
N GLN A 134 -0.57 8.37 -0.47
CA GLN A 134 -0.12 7.36 0.49
C GLN A 134 1.15 7.78 1.28
N GLY A 135 1.66 9.00 1.07
CA GLY A 135 2.80 9.53 1.83
C GLY A 135 2.48 9.95 3.27
N ALA A 136 1.21 9.99 3.66
CA ALA A 136 0.78 10.47 4.99
C ALA A 136 0.92 9.41 6.11
N TRP A 137 1.08 8.13 5.78
CA TRP A 137 1.15 7.02 6.75
C TRP A 137 2.49 6.93 7.53
N GLY A 138 3.45 7.82 7.24
CA GLY A 138 4.79 7.81 7.83
C GLY A 138 4.93 8.47 9.21
N TYR A 139 3.88 9.11 9.73
CA TYR A 139 3.95 9.88 10.99
C TYR A 139 3.39 9.17 12.23
N GLN A 140 2.93 7.92 12.11
CA GLN A 140 2.24 7.21 13.21
C GLN A 140 2.96 5.94 13.70
N LEU A 141 4.20 5.70 13.26
CA LEU A 141 5.04 4.57 13.72
C LEU A 141 6.37 5.04 14.31
N ALA A 142 6.40 6.21 14.94
CA ALA A 142 7.57 6.74 15.66
C ALA A 142 7.23 6.92 17.15
#